data_AF-A0A2V5ZKZ7-F1
#
_entry.id   AF-A0A2V5ZKZ7-F1
#
_cell.length_a   1.000
_cell.length_b   1.000
_cell.length_c   1.000
_cell.angle_alpha   90.00
_cell.angle_beta   90.00
_cell.angle_gamma   90.00
#
_symmetry.space_group_name_H-M   'P 1'
#
loop_
_entity.id
_entity.type
_entity.pdbx_description
1 polymer ?
#
loop_
_entity_poly.entity_id
_entity_poly.type
_entity_poly.pdbx_seq_one_letter_code
_entity_poly.pdbx_strand_id
1 'polypeptide(L)'
;MNSPFVAERAQALTATIAHDETGVRELYGRLFERAPSDTEVQRALDFVRGIDPPPPPPTNAPSVWQYGTAEIDDSGMVKSFTPFPYFAGDAWQGGEFYPDPTLGPAQLKADSGYPGDDNNHAVVRRWIAPSNCVVKISGALSHEAKEGDGVRAYIVIGTKRPIASWTLRAQKAETAVEDVAVKAGEPIDFVVVSGKDSSQDTFKWAPRVGPWDAKANFAGPPEPPLRPLDAWAAYAQVLFFSNEFMFID
;
A
#
# COMPACT_ATOMS: atom_id res chain seq x y z
N MET A 1 -26.03 -4.17 10.06
CA MET A 1 -27.04 -4.10 8.97
C MET A 1 -26.43 -3.88 7.60
N ASN A 2 -25.28 -3.20 7.46
CA ASN A 2 -24.42 -3.29 6.27
C ASN A 2 -23.09 -3.94 6.66
N SER A 3 -23.10 -5.27 6.82
CA SER A 3 -21.86 -6.00 7.12
C SER A 3 -21.07 -6.21 5.83
N PRO A 4 -19.74 -5.97 5.81
CA PRO A 4 -18.87 -6.27 4.67
C PRO A 4 -19.06 -7.71 4.16
N PHE A 5 -19.26 -8.66 5.09
CA PHE A 5 -19.52 -10.06 4.76
C PHE A 5 -20.77 -10.26 3.89
N VAL A 6 -21.88 -9.57 4.19
CA VAL A 6 -23.12 -9.73 3.41
C VAL A 6 -22.97 -9.12 2.02
N ALA A 7 -22.25 -8.00 1.91
CA ALA A 7 -21.94 -7.38 0.63
C ALA A 7 -21.06 -8.29 -0.25
N GLU A 8 -20.01 -8.89 0.32
CA GLU A 8 -19.16 -9.86 -0.38
C GLU A 8 -19.94 -11.10 -0.83
N ARG A 9 -20.82 -11.63 0.03
CA ARG A 9 -21.66 -12.79 -0.33
C ARG A 9 -22.64 -12.46 -1.45
N ALA A 10 -23.23 -11.27 -1.44
CA ALA A 10 -24.09 -10.81 -2.51
C ALA A 10 -23.34 -10.67 -3.85
N GLN A 11 -22.15 -10.07 -3.85
CA GLN A 11 -21.30 -9.97 -5.05
C GLN A 11 -20.89 -11.34 -5.59
N ALA A 12 -20.48 -12.26 -4.71
CA ALA A 12 -20.06 -13.59 -5.12
C ALA A 12 -21.23 -14.39 -5.72
N LEU A 13 -22.44 -14.24 -5.16
CA LEU A 13 -23.64 -14.90 -5.66
C LEU A 13 -24.00 -14.39 -7.07
N THR A 14 -24.03 -13.07 -7.26
CA THR A 14 -24.48 -12.46 -8.52
C THR A 14 -23.45 -12.56 -9.64
N ALA A 15 -22.16 -12.72 -9.33
CA ALA A 15 -21.13 -12.97 -10.34
C ALA A 15 -21.33 -14.27 -11.15
N THR A 16 -22.23 -15.16 -10.71
CA THR A 16 -22.45 -16.49 -11.30
C THR A 16 -23.81 -16.66 -11.99
N ILE A 17 -24.62 -15.61 -12.06
CA ILE A 17 -25.98 -15.66 -12.62
C ILE A 17 -26.12 -14.72 -13.82
N ALA A 18 -27.15 -14.95 -14.64
CA ALA A 18 -27.51 -14.00 -15.69
C ALA A 18 -28.06 -12.69 -15.10
N HIS A 19 -27.87 -11.56 -15.78
CA HIS A 19 -28.41 -10.26 -15.38
C HIS A 19 -29.74 -9.96 -16.09
N ASP A 20 -30.66 -10.91 -16.02
CA ASP A 20 -32.00 -10.87 -16.62
C ASP A 20 -33.02 -11.65 -15.76
N GLU A 21 -34.23 -11.86 -16.28
CA GLU A 21 -35.26 -12.63 -15.58
C GLU A 21 -34.81 -14.02 -15.10
N THR A 22 -33.95 -14.70 -15.87
CA THR A 22 -33.41 -16.02 -15.50
C THR A 22 -32.59 -15.91 -14.22
N GLY A 23 -31.79 -14.85 -14.10
CA GLY A 23 -31.02 -14.55 -12.89
C GLY A 23 -31.89 -14.28 -11.67
N VAL A 24 -33.02 -13.58 -11.83
CA VAL A 24 -33.97 -13.36 -10.73
C VAL A 24 -34.53 -14.70 -10.24
N ARG A 25 -34.95 -15.57 -11.16
CA ARG A 25 -35.50 -16.89 -10.82
C ARG A 25 -34.45 -17.76 -10.13
N GLU A 26 -33.20 -17.68 -10.57
CA GLU A 26 -32.08 -18.37 -9.95
C GLU A 26 -31.76 -17.86 -8.54
N LEU A 27 -31.80 -16.54 -8.31
CA LEU A 27 -31.62 -15.96 -6.97
C LEU A 27 -32.67 -16.46 -5.97
N TYR A 28 -33.95 -16.47 -6.37
CA TYR A 28 -35.03 -16.98 -5.51
C TYR A 28 -34.88 -18.48 -5.23
N GLY A 29 -34.49 -19.26 -6.24
CA GLY A 29 -34.21 -20.68 -6.06
C GLY A 29 -33.04 -20.94 -5.10
N ARG A 30 -31.98 -20.14 -5.14
CA ARG A 30 -30.80 -20.30 -4.28
C ARG A 30 -30.99 -19.75 -2.86
N LEU A 31 -31.79 -18.69 -2.69
CA LEU A 31 -31.96 -18.00 -1.41
C LEU A 31 -33.20 -18.44 -0.62
N PHE A 32 -34.29 -18.74 -1.32
CA PHE A 32 -35.59 -19.07 -0.71
C PHE A 32 -36.10 -20.46 -1.12
N GLU A 33 -35.36 -21.21 -1.93
CA GLU A 33 -35.72 -22.56 -2.40
C GLU A 33 -37.10 -22.63 -3.10
N ARG A 34 -37.53 -21.52 -3.72
CA ARG A 34 -38.81 -21.44 -4.45
C ARG A 34 -38.69 -20.64 -5.74
N ALA A 35 -39.66 -20.82 -6.62
CA ALA A 35 -39.83 -19.94 -7.78
C ALA A 35 -40.45 -18.58 -7.34
N PRO A 36 -40.00 -17.45 -7.91
CA PRO A 36 -40.68 -16.17 -7.76
C PRO A 36 -41.97 -16.15 -8.57
N SER A 37 -42.96 -15.40 -8.09
CA SER A 37 -44.12 -15.01 -8.87
C SER A 37 -43.76 -13.97 -9.95
N ASP A 38 -44.61 -13.82 -10.96
CA ASP A 38 -44.37 -12.84 -12.03
C ASP A 38 -44.31 -11.40 -11.49
N THR A 39 -45.04 -11.11 -10.40
CA THR A 39 -44.99 -9.81 -9.72
C THR A 39 -43.64 -9.59 -9.03
N GLU A 40 -43.06 -10.63 -8.43
CA GLU A 40 -41.73 -10.56 -7.79
C GLU A 40 -40.62 -10.40 -8.83
N VAL A 41 -40.73 -11.12 -9.96
CA VAL A 41 -39.84 -10.94 -11.11
C VAL A 41 -39.88 -9.50 -11.61
N GLN A 42 -41.07 -8.95 -11.81
CA GLN A 42 -41.21 -7.57 -12.30
C GLN A 42 -40.61 -6.56 -11.30
N ARG A 43 -40.89 -6.71 -10.00
CA ARG A 43 -40.32 -5.83 -8.95
C ARG A 43 -38.80 -5.93 -8.87
N ALA A 44 -38.24 -7.13 -9.05
CA ALA A 44 -36.79 -7.35 -9.09
C ALA A 44 -36.16 -6.56 -10.23
N LEU A 45 -36.71 -6.69 -11.43
CA LEU A 45 -36.19 -6.03 -12.63
C LEU A 45 -36.33 -4.51 -12.53
N ASP A 46 -37.46 -4.03 -11.99
CA ASP A 46 -37.67 -2.60 -11.78
C ASP A 46 -36.71 -2.03 -10.72
N PHE A 47 -36.45 -2.78 -9.64
CA PHE A 47 -35.46 -2.41 -8.62
C PHE A 47 -34.06 -2.30 -9.21
N VAL A 48 -33.61 -3.32 -9.95
CA VAL A 48 -32.27 -3.34 -10.56
C VAL A 48 -32.12 -2.20 -11.58
N ARG A 49 -33.16 -1.91 -12.37
CA ARG A 49 -33.14 -0.79 -13.33
C ARG A 49 -33.14 0.59 -12.67
N GLY A 50 -33.67 0.69 -11.45
CA GLY A 50 -33.73 1.93 -10.67
C GLY A 50 -32.44 2.28 -9.92
N ILE A 51 -31.45 1.38 -9.92
CA ILE A 51 -30.14 1.62 -9.30
C ILE A 51 -29.15 2.08 -10.37
N ASP A 52 -28.65 3.31 -10.20
CA ASP A 52 -27.55 3.79 -11.01
C ASP A 52 -26.31 2.91 -10.81
N PRO A 53 -25.57 2.58 -11.88
CA PRO A 53 -24.32 1.85 -11.74
C PRO A 53 -23.40 2.65 -10.81
N PRO A 54 -22.70 1.97 -9.88
CA PRO A 54 -21.83 2.68 -8.97
C PRO A 54 -20.76 3.44 -9.75
N PRO A 55 -20.35 4.63 -9.27
CA PRO A 55 -19.23 5.31 -9.87
C PRO A 55 -18.03 4.36 -9.90
N PRO A 56 -17.16 4.44 -10.94
CA PRO A 56 -15.95 3.64 -10.97
C PRO A 56 -15.20 3.83 -9.65
N PRO A 57 -14.59 2.76 -9.10
CA PRO A 57 -13.86 2.87 -7.85
C PRO A 57 -12.88 4.04 -7.97
N PRO A 58 -12.70 4.86 -6.91
CA PRO A 58 -11.66 5.86 -6.93
C PRO A 58 -10.37 5.17 -7.30
N THR A 59 -9.73 5.61 -8.39
CA THR A 59 -8.36 5.21 -8.67
C THR A 59 -7.56 5.73 -7.48
N ASN A 60 -7.24 4.85 -6.52
CA ASN A 60 -6.34 5.22 -5.44
C ASN A 60 -5.08 5.75 -6.12
N ALA A 61 -4.86 7.07 -6.04
CA ALA A 61 -3.66 7.66 -6.58
C ALA A 61 -2.50 6.92 -5.92
N PRO A 62 -1.53 6.40 -6.69
CA PRO A 62 -0.40 5.70 -6.11
C PRO A 62 0.23 6.64 -5.08
N SER A 63 0.52 6.11 -3.89
CA SER A 63 1.26 6.85 -2.89
C SER A 63 2.50 7.44 -3.54
N VAL A 64 2.77 8.72 -3.29
CA VAL A 64 4.02 9.36 -3.72
C VAL A 64 5.25 8.71 -3.06
N TRP A 65 5.04 7.85 -2.07
CA TRP A 65 6.08 7.06 -1.42
C TRP A 65 6.09 5.61 -1.91
N GLN A 66 7.29 5.11 -2.18
CA GLN A 66 7.59 3.71 -2.46
C GLN A 66 8.65 3.21 -1.48
N TYR A 67 8.64 1.91 -1.19
CA TYR A 67 9.54 1.28 -0.23
C TYR A 67 10.16 0.04 -0.88
N GLY A 68 11.47 -0.10 -0.76
CA GLY A 68 12.17 -1.19 -1.42
C GLY A 68 13.65 -1.28 -1.08
N THR A 69 14.36 -2.06 -1.88
CA THR A 69 15.82 -2.15 -1.88
C THR A 69 16.40 -1.57 -3.16
N ALA A 70 17.70 -1.26 -3.13
CA ALA A 70 18.45 -0.77 -4.27
C ALA A 70 19.86 -1.35 -4.30
N GLU A 71 20.36 -1.56 -5.51
CA GLU A 71 21.80 -1.65 -5.73
C GLU A 71 22.39 -0.24 -5.79
N ILE A 72 23.46 -0.01 -5.02
CA ILE A 72 24.23 1.23 -5.03
C ILE A 72 25.69 1.00 -5.45
N ASP A 73 26.31 2.04 -6.01
CA ASP A 73 27.77 2.07 -6.15
C ASP A 73 28.47 2.56 -4.87
N ASP A 74 29.81 2.52 -4.87
CA ASP A 74 30.63 2.95 -3.73
C ASP A 74 30.45 4.44 -3.38
N SER A 75 29.92 5.24 -4.30
CA SER A 75 29.61 6.65 -4.07
C SER A 75 28.21 6.87 -3.47
N GLY A 76 27.39 5.82 -3.35
CA GLY A 76 26.01 5.88 -2.91
C GLY A 76 25.00 6.18 -4.01
N MET A 77 25.40 6.13 -5.29
CA MET A 77 24.50 6.33 -6.42
C MET A 77 23.62 5.09 -6.61
N VAL A 78 22.31 5.29 -6.74
CA VAL A 78 21.32 4.24 -6.99
C VAL A 78 21.41 3.76 -8.44
N LYS A 79 21.70 2.47 -8.65
CA LYS A 79 21.73 1.82 -9.96
C LYS A 79 20.40 1.16 -10.32
N SER A 80 19.73 0.58 -9.34
CA SER A 80 18.45 -0.09 -9.51
C SER A 80 17.58 0.09 -8.26
N PHE A 81 16.28 -0.08 -8.40
CA PHE A 81 15.35 -0.08 -7.27
C PHE A 81 14.30 -1.15 -7.47
N THR A 82 14.10 -1.94 -6.44
CA THR A 82 13.15 -3.05 -6.41
C THR A 82 12.20 -2.83 -5.22
N PRO A 83 10.90 -2.59 -5.44
CA PRO A 83 9.93 -2.49 -4.35
C PRO A 83 9.93 -3.73 -3.47
N PHE A 84 9.72 -3.55 -2.18
CA PHE A 84 9.50 -4.68 -1.27
C PHE A 84 8.22 -5.43 -1.67
N PRO A 85 8.25 -6.77 -1.74
CA PRO A 85 7.09 -7.55 -2.19
C PRO A 85 6.07 -7.80 -1.07
N TYR A 86 6.44 -7.62 0.20
CA TYR A 86 5.60 -7.99 1.33
C TYR A 86 5.45 -6.87 2.36
N PHE A 87 4.21 -6.65 2.81
CA PHE A 87 3.88 -5.73 3.89
C PHE A 87 3.34 -6.52 5.09
N ALA A 88 4.10 -6.55 6.18
CA ALA A 88 3.81 -7.28 7.41
C ALA A 88 2.95 -6.46 8.40
N GLY A 89 2.00 -5.67 7.89
CA GLY A 89 1.09 -4.83 8.69
C GLY A 89 1.70 -3.51 9.20
N ASP A 90 2.95 -3.52 9.67
CA ASP A 90 3.67 -2.31 10.11
C ASP A 90 5.03 -2.09 9.44
N ALA A 91 5.43 -3.01 8.55
CA ALA A 91 6.74 -3.03 7.93
C ALA A 91 6.68 -3.53 6.48
N TRP A 92 7.45 -2.91 5.59
CA TRP A 92 7.79 -3.44 4.27
C TRP A 92 9.07 -4.26 4.38
N GLN A 93 9.06 -5.49 3.83
CA GLN A 93 10.17 -6.45 3.92
C GLN A 93 10.19 -7.42 2.73
N GLY A 94 11.21 -8.28 2.68
CA GLY A 94 11.46 -9.16 1.54
C GLY A 94 10.49 -10.32 1.34
N GLY A 95 9.79 -10.76 2.39
CA GLY A 95 8.86 -11.89 2.30
C GLY A 95 8.03 -12.06 3.57
N GLU A 96 7.19 -13.10 3.60
CA GLU A 96 6.35 -13.43 4.77
C GLU A 96 7.19 -13.76 6.01
N PHE A 97 8.31 -14.45 5.81
CA PHE A 97 9.26 -14.77 6.88
C PHE A 97 10.30 -13.66 7.03
N TYR A 98 10.74 -13.44 8.27
CA TYR A 98 11.76 -12.45 8.60
C TYR A 98 12.86 -13.10 9.46
N PRO A 99 14.15 -12.96 9.09
CA PRO A 99 14.66 -12.34 7.87
C PRO A 99 14.27 -13.13 6.61
N ASP A 100 14.23 -12.44 5.46
CA ASP A 100 13.94 -13.07 4.17
C ASP A 100 15.18 -13.85 3.64
N PRO A 101 15.03 -15.01 3.00
CA PRO A 101 16.17 -15.78 2.49
C PRO A 101 17.00 -15.08 1.40
N THR A 102 16.44 -14.09 0.69
CA THR A 102 17.10 -13.39 -0.42
C THR A 102 17.51 -11.97 -0.03
N LEU A 103 16.59 -11.21 0.56
CA LEU A 103 16.79 -9.81 0.94
C LEU A 103 17.27 -9.66 2.39
N GLY A 104 17.42 -10.77 3.11
CA GLY A 104 17.97 -10.79 4.46
C GLY A 104 17.14 -9.97 5.44
N PRO A 105 17.78 -9.15 6.29
CA PRO A 105 17.09 -8.38 7.31
C PRO A 105 16.52 -7.04 6.80
N ALA A 106 16.69 -6.72 5.50
CA ALA A 106 16.25 -5.47 4.90
C ALA A 106 14.75 -5.21 5.16
N GLN A 107 14.46 -4.13 5.88
CA GLN A 107 13.10 -3.78 6.30
C GLN A 107 12.94 -2.26 6.48
N LEU A 108 11.75 -1.75 6.17
CA LEU A 108 11.34 -0.38 6.46
C LEU A 108 10.01 -0.37 7.23
N LYS A 109 9.98 0.31 8.39
CA LYS A 109 8.76 0.64 9.15
C LYS A 109 8.38 2.11 8.92
N ALA A 110 7.46 2.70 9.68
CA ALA A 110 7.06 4.10 9.48
C ALA A 110 8.20 5.11 9.73
N ASP A 111 9.00 4.92 10.78
CA ASP A 111 10.08 5.85 11.18
C ASP A 111 11.42 5.20 11.44
N SER A 112 11.51 3.89 11.24
CA SER A 112 12.70 3.09 11.43
C SER A 112 12.89 2.10 10.30
N GLY A 113 14.01 1.41 10.34
CA GLY A 113 14.29 0.31 9.44
C GLY A 113 15.52 -0.46 9.86
N TYR A 114 15.80 -1.49 9.09
CA TYR A 114 16.97 -2.33 9.21
C TYR A 114 17.59 -2.42 7.81
N PRO A 115 18.88 -2.06 7.63
CA PRO A 115 19.50 -2.08 6.31
C PRO A 115 19.70 -3.53 5.84
N GLY A 116 19.86 -3.73 4.54
CA GLY A 116 20.39 -5.00 4.04
C GLY A 116 21.87 -5.17 4.39
N ASP A 117 22.38 -6.38 4.15
CA ASP A 117 23.75 -6.76 4.50
C ASP A 117 24.84 -6.19 3.57
N ASP A 118 24.45 -5.62 2.43
CA ASP A 118 25.40 -5.15 1.42
C ASP A 118 24.87 -3.99 0.56
N ASN A 119 25.71 -3.50 -0.35
CA ASN A 119 25.37 -2.46 -1.30
C ASN A 119 24.32 -2.90 -2.35
N ASN A 120 23.97 -4.18 -2.45
CA ASN A 120 22.93 -4.66 -3.37
C ASN A 120 21.52 -4.62 -2.73
N HIS A 121 21.47 -4.52 -1.40
CA HIS A 121 20.26 -4.56 -0.60
C HIS A 121 20.10 -3.32 0.29
N ALA A 122 20.64 -2.17 -0.13
CA ALA A 122 20.40 -0.91 0.56
C ALA A 122 18.90 -0.61 0.61
N VAL A 123 18.36 -0.27 1.77
CA VAL A 123 16.93 0.03 1.90
C VAL A 123 16.65 1.46 1.45
N VAL A 124 15.54 1.65 0.76
CA VAL A 124 15.17 2.92 0.14
C VAL A 124 13.74 3.28 0.45
N ARG A 125 13.55 4.47 1.05
CA ARG A 125 12.29 5.20 0.95
C ARG A 125 12.40 6.11 -0.27
N ARG A 126 11.55 5.92 -1.26
CA ARG A 126 11.55 6.68 -2.51
C ARG A 126 10.35 7.60 -2.55
N TRP A 127 10.57 8.90 -2.69
CA TRP A 127 9.52 9.87 -2.97
C TRP A 127 9.50 10.18 -4.47
N ILE A 128 8.34 10.08 -5.11
CA ILE A 128 8.13 10.41 -6.52
C ILE A 128 7.51 11.79 -6.63
N ALA A 129 8.17 12.71 -7.34
CA ALA A 129 7.67 14.05 -7.51
C ALA A 129 6.32 14.06 -8.28
N PRO A 130 5.21 14.57 -7.70
CA PRO A 130 3.92 14.57 -8.38
C PRO A 130 3.83 15.61 -9.51
N SER A 131 4.72 16.61 -9.49
CA SER A 131 4.81 17.67 -10.49
C SER A 131 6.22 18.27 -10.50
N ASN A 132 6.52 19.11 -11.49
CA ASN A 132 7.75 19.92 -11.46
C ASN A 132 7.69 20.86 -10.25
N CYS A 133 8.63 20.74 -9.31
CA CYS A 133 8.59 21.53 -8.09
C CYS A 133 9.99 21.75 -7.50
N VAL A 134 10.05 22.67 -6.54
CA VAL A 134 11.19 22.87 -5.65
C VAL A 134 10.72 22.52 -4.25
N VAL A 135 11.42 21.62 -3.58
CA VAL A 135 11.05 21.09 -2.27
C VAL A 135 12.17 21.27 -1.27
N LYS A 136 11.81 21.48 -0.01
CA LYS A 136 12.72 21.39 1.13
C LYS A 136 12.69 19.98 1.70
N ILE A 137 13.86 19.43 1.98
CA ILE A 137 14.00 18.16 2.70
C ILE A 137 14.37 18.47 4.15
N SER A 138 13.72 17.77 5.08
CA SER A 138 14.03 17.86 6.52
C SER A 138 13.87 16.50 7.18
N GLY A 139 14.49 16.32 8.34
CA GLY A 139 14.45 15.09 9.10
C GLY A 139 15.73 14.89 9.90
N ALA A 140 15.76 13.83 10.69
CA ALA A 140 16.96 13.42 11.40
C ALA A 140 17.15 11.91 11.25
N LEU A 141 18.39 11.52 10.99
CA LEU A 141 18.82 10.13 10.94
C LEU A 141 19.54 9.82 12.26
N SER A 142 19.21 8.68 12.87
CA SER A 142 19.95 8.17 14.02
C SER A 142 20.21 6.68 13.93
N HIS A 143 21.38 6.27 14.41
CA HIS A 143 21.75 4.90 14.68
C HIS A 143 22.27 4.82 16.12
N GLU A 144 21.58 4.09 16.99
CA GLU A 144 21.79 4.18 18.45
C GLU A 144 22.78 3.14 18.98
N ALA A 145 22.89 1.97 18.34
CA ALA A 145 23.71 0.88 18.83
C ALA A 145 25.21 1.22 18.79
N LYS A 146 25.94 0.79 19.82
CA LYS A 146 27.41 0.90 19.90
C LYS A 146 28.11 -0.33 19.34
N GLU A 147 27.46 -1.48 19.46
CA GLU A 147 27.99 -2.79 19.07
C GLU A 147 27.92 -3.04 17.56
N GLY A 148 26.99 -2.38 16.85
CA GLY A 148 26.95 -2.35 15.39
C GLY A 148 28.05 -1.47 14.80
N ASP A 149 28.29 -1.62 13.50
CA ASP A 149 29.28 -0.80 12.79
C ASP A 149 28.68 0.46 12.16
N GLY A 150 27.35 0.60 12.22
CA GLY A 150 26.63 1.80 11.89
C GLY A 150 26.18 1.84 10.44
N VAL A 151 25.50 2.92 10.08
CA VAL A 151 24.88 3.05 8.76
C VAL A 151 25.54 4.14 7.93
N ARG A 152 25.57 3.92 6.62
CA ARG A 152 25.76 4.96 5.62
C ARG A 152 24.40 5.31 5.03
N ALA A 153 24.17 6.61 4.82
CA ALA A 153 22.92 7.09 4.27
C ALA A 153 23.16 8.15 3.20
N TYR A 154 22.26 8.22 2.23
CA TYR A 154 22.36 9.09 1.07
C TYR A 154 20.99 9.70 0.74
N ILE A 155 20.99 10.94 0.23
CA ILE A 155 19.87 11.48 -0.52
C ILE A 155 20.28 11.56 -1.99
N VAL A 156 19.52 10.90 -2.86
CA VAL A 156 19.80 10.81 -4.29
C VAL A 156 18.61 11.32 -5.09
N ILE A 157 18.85 12.06 -6.18
CA ILE A 157 17.80 12.52 -7.08
C ILE A 157 17.97 11.84 -8.44
N GLY A 158 16.97 11.08 -8.89
CA GLY A 158 17.07 10.30 -10.13
C GLY A 158 18.28 9.35 -10.11
N THR A 159 19.02 9.30 -11.21
CA THR A 159 20.26 8.51 -11.35
C THR A 159 21.53 9.34 -11.14
N LYS A 160 21.42 10.48 -10.45
CA LYS A 160 22.55 11.39 -10.20
C LYS A 160 23.36 10.92 -9.00
N ARG A 161 24.54 11.53 -8.79
CA ARG A 161 25.29 11.38 -7.53
C ARG A 161 24.45 11.85 -6.34
N PRO A 162 24.69 11.34 -5.12
CA PRO A 162 24.04 11.84 -3.93
C PRO A 162 24.25 13.34 -3.76
N ILE A 163 23.20 14.05 -3.35
CA ILE A 163 23.26 15.47 -3.00
C ILE A 163 23.65 15.69 -1.54
N ALA A 164 23.54 14.64 -0.72
CA ALA A 164 23.94 14.62 0.68
C ALA A 164 24.25 13.19 1.12
N SER A 165 25.13 13.03 2.11
CA SER A 165 25.49 11.74 2.69
C SER A 165 25.88 11.84 4.16
N TRP A 166 25.70 10.74 4.89
CA TRP A 166 26.07 10.60 6.31
C TRP A 166 26.64 9.21 6.57
N THR A 167 27.54 9.13 7.55
CA THR A 167 28.00 7.86 8.14
C THR A 167 27.83 8.00 9.64
N LEU A 168 26.95 7.19 10.25
CA LEU A 168 26.60 7.31 11.67
C LEU A 168 26.81 5.98 12.40
N ARG A 169 27.44 6.04 13.57
CA ARG A 169 27.53 4.93 14.53
C ARG A 169 27.33 5.48 15.94
N ALA A 170 26.41 4.92 16.72
CA ALA A 170 25.97 5.46 18.02
C ALA A 170 25.75 6.99 18.01
N GLN A 171 25.15 7.52 16.94
CA GLN A 171 25.07 8.95 16.64
C GLN A 171 23.74 9.32 15.97
N LYS A 172 23.46 10.63 15.95
CA LYS A 172 22.33 11.25 15.27
C LYS A 172 22.82 12.47 14.49
N ALA A 173 22.23 12.71 13.32
CA ALA A 173 22.46 13.89 12.49
C ALA A 173 21.16 14.41 11.88
N GLU A 174 21.10 15.73 11.67
CA GLU A 174 20.06 16.37 10.87
C GLU A 174 20.31 16.11 9.37
N THR A 175 19.23 15.88 8.62
CA THR A 175 19.28 15.52 7.19
C THR A 175 18.57 16.55 6.32
N ALA A 176 18.75 17.83 6.64
CA ALA A 176 18.10 18.94 5.94
C ALA A 176 18.83 19.33 4.65
N VAL A 177 18.07 19.55 3.58
CA VAL A 177 18.56 20.09 2.29
C VAL A 177 17.53 21.09 1.79
N GLU A 178 17.97 22.32 1.53
CA GLU A 178 17.10 23.39 1.03
C GLU A 178 17.04 23.37 -0.51
N ASP A 179 15.96 23.94 -1.06
CA ASP A 179 15.81 24.27 -2.49
C ASP A 179 16.13 23.14 -3.49
N VAL A 180 15.55 21.96 -3.28
CA VAL A 180 15.74 20.80 -4.16
C VAL A 180 14.78 20.86 -5.35
N ALA A 181 15.28 21.21 -6.53
CA ALA A 181 14.52 21.20 -7.78
C ALA A 181 14.39 19.79 -8.38
N VAL A 182 13.16 19.38 -8.68
CA VAL A 182 12.82 18.04 -9.22
C VAL A 182 11.74 18.13 -10.29
N LYS A 183 11.83 17.24 -11.28
CA LYS A 183 10.81 17.12 -12.34
C LYS A 183 9.71 16.15 -11.94
N ALA A 184 8.52 16.31 -12.52
CA ALA A 184 7.42 15.36 -12.36
C ALA A 184 7.89 13.93 -12.70
N GLY A 185 7.62 12.98 -11.80
CA GLY A 185 8.04 11.58 -11.89
C GLY A 185 9.50 11.31 -11.51
N GLU A 186 10.33 12.32 -11.25
CA GLU A 186 11.71 12.12 -10.79
C GLU A 186 11.72 11.66 -9.32
N PRO A 187 12.47 10.60 -8.98
CA PRO A 187 12.55 10.13 -7.62
C PRO A 187 13.54 10.95 -6.78
N ILE A 188 13.22 11.12 -5.50
CA ILE A 188 14.17 11.41 -4.43
C ILE A 188 14.27 10.15 -3.56
N ASP A 189 15.45 9.56 -3.53
CA ASP A 189 15.74 8.34 -2.77
C ASP A 189 16.46 8.66 -1.47
N PHE A 190 15.89 8.17 -0.38
CA PHE A 190 16.49 8.15 0.94
C PHE A 190 17.02 6.76 1.20
N VAL A 191 18.31 6.59 0.93
CA VAL A 191 19.01 5.31 0.90
C VAL A 191 19.72 5.10 2.23
N VAL A 192 19.59 3.91 2.81
CA VAL A 192 20.37 3.48 3.97
C VAL A 192 20.98 2.11 3.68
N VAL A 193 22.28 2.00 3.92
CA VAL A 193 23.04 0.75 3.81
C VAL A 193 23.86 0.57 5.08
N SER A 194 24.10 -0.67 5.45
CA SER A 194 24.97 -1.04 6.57
C SER A 194 26.43 -0.64 6.29
N GLY A 195 27.26 -0.72 7.34
CA GLY A 195 28.70 -0.58 7.24
C GLY A 195 29.30 -1.76 6.48
N LYS A 196 29.82 -2.75 7.21
CA LYS A 196 30.36 -4.01 6.68
C LYS A 196 29.33 -5.12 6.68
N ASP A 197 28.45 -5.14 7.69
CA ASP A 197 27.32 -6.04 7.82
C ASP A 197 26.19 -5.31 8.55
N SER A 198 24.97 -5.85 8.50
CA SER A 198 23.80 -5.17 9.09
C SER A 198 23.62 -5.42 10.59
N SER A 199 24.54 -6.09 11.28
CA SER A 199 24.34 -6.51 12.67
C SER A 199 24.19 -5.32 13.61
N GLN A 200 23.07 -5.28 14.34
CA GLN A 200 22.71 -4.19 15.26
C GLN A 200 22.51 -2.82 14.58
N ASP A 201 22.32 -2.78 13.26
CA ASP A 201 22.22 -1.52 12.49
C ASP A 201 20.79 -0.97 12.36
N THR A 202 19.94 -1.19 13.36
CA THR A 202 18.62 -0.54 13.37
C THR A 202 18.80 0.98 13.34
N PHE A 203 18.18 1.62 12.35
CA PHE A 203 18.20 3.08 12.21
C PHE A 203 16.80 3.67 12.39
N LYS A 204 16.75 4.96 12.69
CA LYS A 204 15.53 5.78 12.65
C LYS A 204 15.71 6.88 11.61
N TRP A 205 14.83 6.90 10.62
CA TRP A 205 14.75 7.97 9.63
C TRP A 205 13.39 7.99 8.93
N ALA A 206 12.67 9.08 9.13
CA ALA A 206 11.46 9.44 8.39
C ALA A 206 11.63 10.88 7.88
N PRO A 207 12.11 11.06 6.64
CA PRO A 207 12.28 12.38 6.06
C PRO A 207 10.93 13.01 5.72
N ARG A 208 10.92 14.34 5.69
CA ARG A 208 9.82 15.14 5.13
C ARG A 208 10.32 15.87 3.89
N VAL A 209 9.57 15.75 2.80
CA VAL A 209 9.78 16.45 1.53
C VAL A 209 8.65 17.46 1.40
N GLY A 210 8.90 18.74 1.67
CA GLY A 210 7.85 19.76 1.69
C GLY A 210 6.66 19.36 2.58
N PRO A 211 5.43 19.24 2.04
CA PRO A 211 4.26 18.77 2.79
C PRO A 211 4.18 17.25 2.98
N TRP A 212 5.00 16.46 2.28
CA TRP A 212 4.96 15.00 2.32
C TRP A 212 5.84 14.46 3.45
N ASP A 213 5.22 13.80 4.42
CA ASP A 213 5.89 13.28 5.61
C ASP A 213 5.98 11.75 5.51
N ALA A 214 7.19 11.20 5.45
CA ALA A 214 7.39 9.77 5.24
C ALA A 214 6.78 8.90 6.34
N LYS A 215 6.72 9.38 7.59
CA LYS A 215 6.11 8.65 8.71
C LYS A 215 4.58 8.70 8.61
N ALA A 216 4.03 9.90 8.44
CA ALA A 216 2.58 10.09 8.39
C ALA A 216 1.95 9.50 7.11
N ASN A 217 2.72 9.36 6.04
CA ASN A 217 2.29 8.78 4.77
C ASN A 217 2.78 7.33 4.58
N PHE A 218 3.33 6.72 5.63
CA PHE A 218 3.69 5.31 5.59
C PHE A 218 2.44 4.44 5.55
N ALA A 219 2.35 3.60 4.52
CA ALA A 219 1.22 2.72 4.32
C ALA A 219 1.67 1.44 3.61
N GLY A 220 0.92 0.37 3.84
CA GLY A 220 0.98 -0.85 3.05
C GLY A 220 0.39 -0.66 1.65
N PRO A 221 0.23 -1.74 0.87
CA PRO A 221 -0.51 -1.67 -0.38
C PRO A 221 -1.91 -1.11 -0.09
N PRO A 222 -2.45 -0.24 -0.96
CA PRO A 222 -3.78 0.30 -0.75
C PRO A 222 -4.77 -0.88 -0.63
N GLU A 223 -5.64 -0.84 0.38
CA GLU A 223 -6.74 -1.79 0.44
C GLU A 223 -7.51 -1.69 -0.88
N PRO A 224 -7.87 -2.82 -1.50
CA PRO A 224 -8.78 -2.79 -2.63
C PRO A 224 -9.98 -1.95 -2.24
N PRO A 225 -10.37 -0.93 -3.04
CA PRO A 225 -11.57 -0.18 -2.71
C PRO A 225 -12.70 -1.18 -2.54
N LEU A 226 -13.45 -1.08 -1.44
CA LEU A 226 -14.70 -1.83 -1.27
C LEU A 226 -15.52 -1.55 -2.53
N ARG A 227 -15.65 -2.54 -3.42
CA ARG A 227 -16.43 -2.37 -4.64
C ARG A 227 -17.83 -2.02 -4.20
N PRO A 228 -18.36 -0.84 -4.55
CA PRO A 228 -19.76 -0.56 -4.29
C PRO A 228 -20.59 -1.65 -4.97
N LEU A 229 -21.69 -2.07 -4.33
CA LEU A 229 -22.56 -3.09 -4.91
C LEU A 229 -23.13 -2.55 -6.22
N ASP A 230 -23.02 -3.35 -7.29
CA ASP A 230 -23.82 -3.11 -8.48
C ASP A 230 -25.31 -3.40 -8.19
N ALA A 231 -26.18 -3.03 -9.12
CA ALA A 231 -27.62 -3.16 -8.95
C ALA A 231 -28.08 -4.60 -8.60
N TRP A 232 -27.39 -5.62 -9.15
CA TRP A 232 -27.70 -7.02 -8.88
C TRP A 232 -27.22 -7.45 -7.49
N ALA A 233 -26.00 -7.08 -7.10
CA ALA A 233 -25.48 -7.38 -5.78
C ALA A 233 -26.26 -6.62 -4.68
N ALA A 234 -26.73 -5.40 -4.95
CA ALA A 234 -27.63 -4.67 -4.08
C ALA A 234 -28.98 -5.39 -3.95
N TYR A 235 -29.52 -5.93 -5.05
CA TYR A 235 -30.75 -6.71 -5.01
C TYR A 235 -30.59 -8.01 -4.23
N ALA A 236 -29.53 -8.78 -4.46
CA ALA A 236 -29.22 -9.98 -3.68
C ALA A 236 -29.05 -9.66 -2.18
N GLN A 237 -28.43 -8.52 -1.85
CA GLN A 237 -28.35 -8.03 -0.48
C GLN A 237 -29.73 -7.73 0.13
N VAL A 238 -30.65 -7.12 -0.63
CA VAL A 238 -32.05 -6.91 -0.19
C VAL A 238 -32.73 -8.25 0.09
N LEU A 239 -32.55 -9.25 -0.78
CA LEU A 239 -33.12 -10.59 -0.58
C LEU A 239 -32.54 -11.30 0.66
N PHE A 240 -31.24 -11.15 0.93
CA PHE A 240 -30.66 -11.65 2.19
C PHE A 240 -31.30 -11.02 3.44
N PHE A 241 -31.76 -9.78 3.35
CA PHE A 241 -32.40 -9.08 4.46
C PHE A 241 -33.92 -9.23 4.51
N SER A 242 -34.56 -9.65 3.41
CA SER A 242 -36.02 -9.80 3.32
C SER A 242 -36.54 -11.09 3.95
N ASN A 243 -35.79 -11.69 4.88
CA ASN A 243 -36.01 -12.95 5.57
C ASN A 243 -37.49 -13.41 5.52
N GLU A 244 -37.80 -14.45 4.73
CA GLU A 244 -39.18 -14.95 4.55
C GLU A 244 -39.72 -15.74 5.76
N PHE A 245 -38.92 -15.88 6.83
CA PHE A 245 -39.39 -16.48 8.08
C PHE A 245 -40.22 -15.46 8.88
N MET A 246 -41.55 -15.58 8.77
CA MET A 246 -42.43 -15.18 9.87
C MET A 246 -41.98 -15.92 11.14
N PHE A 247 -41.39 -15.21 12.10
CA PHE A 247 -41.40 -15.67 13.48
C PHE A 247 -42.87 -15.66 13.92
N ILE A 248 -43.47 -16.84 14.04
CA ILE A 248 -44.69 -17.00 14.83
C ILE A 248 -44.21 -17.06 16.28
N ASP A 249 -44.59 -16.04 17.07
CA ASP A 249 -44.44 -16.04 18.53
C ASP A 249 -45.25 -17.19 19.17
#